data_AF-A0A060YKB3-F1
#
_entry.id   AF-A0A060YKB3-F1
#
_cell.length_a   1.000
_cell.length_b   1.000
_cell.length_c   1.000
_cell.angle_alpha   90.00
_cell.angle_beta   90.00
_cell.angle_gamma   90.00
#
_symmetry.space_group_name_H-M   'P 1'
#
loop_
_entity.id
_entity.type
_entity.pdbx_description
1 polymer ?
#
loop_
_entity_poly.entity_id
_entity_poly.type
_entity_poly.pdbx_seq_one_letter_code
_entity_poly.pdbx_strand_id
1 'polypeptide(L)'
;MCRLLQGCSGSICEKYGLEVCTCASVEGKDETDELCHVCCGEKMNPNTCSSTGSEKLARFFNKKITTLPAGSPCNDFKGYCDVFMRCRLVDADGPLARLKKAIFNPELYENIAEWIVVRSLLTD
;
A
#
# COMPACT_ATOMS: atom_id res chain seq x y z
N MET A 1 -0.85 21.03 -3.76
CA MET A 1 -0.40 22.44 -3.94
C MET A 1 -1.51 23.23 -4.64
N CYS A 2 -1.96 24.36 -4.09
CA CYS A 2 -3.04 25.13 -4.73
C CYS A 2 -2.48 25.94 -5.90
N ARG A 3 -2.99 25.72 -7.11
CA ARG A 3 -2.71 26.56 -8.28
C ARG A 3 -3.93 27.46 -8.51
N LEU A 4 -3.70 28.77 -8.67
CA LEU A 4 -4.70 29.86 -8.68
C LEU A 4 -5.94 29.63 -9.57
N LEU A 5 -5.87 28.74 -10.57
CA LEU A 5 -6.96 28.48 -11.53
C LEU A 5 -7.28 26.97 -11.71
N GLN A 6 -6.59 26.06 -11.01
CA GLN A 6 -6.60 24.60 -11.31
C GLN A 6 -6.94 23.70 -10.11
N GLY A 7 -7.44 24.27 -9.02
CA GLY A 7 -7.68 23.50 -7.79
C GLY A 7 -6.39 23.14 -7.05
N CYS A 8 -6.49 22.20 -6.10
CA CYS A 8 -5.33 21.70 -5.34
C CYS A 8 -4.81 20.41 -5.98
N SER A 9 -3.62 20.46 -6.55
CA SER A 9 -2.95 19.31 -7.18
C SER A 9 -1.46 19.30 -6.83
N GLY A 10 -0.83 18.13 -6.89
CA GLY A 10 0.58 17.95 -6.52
C GLY A 10 0.85 17.99 -5.02
N SER A 11 2.11 17.82 -4.65
CA SER A 11 2.55 17.67 -3.25
C SER A 11 3.25 18.92 -2.69
N ILE A 12 3.32 19.04 -1.36
CA ILE A 12 4.17 20.05 -0.70
C ILE A 12 5.66 19.83 -1.02
N CYS A 13 6.06 18.62 -1.41
CA CYS A 13 7.41 18.30 -1.88
C CYS A 13 7.84 19.19 -3.06
N GLU A 14 6.92 19.48 -3.99
CA GLU A 14 7.21 20.27 -5.18
C GLU A 14 7.65 21.70 -4.86
N LYS A 15 7.19 22.26 -3.73
CA LYS A 15 7.60 23.58 -3.24
C LYS A 15 9.12 23.66 -3.01
N TYR A 16 9.74 22.54 -2.67
CA TYR A 16 11.17 22.43 -2.37
C TYR A 16 11.95 21.75 -3.50
N GLY A 17 11.35 21.57 -4.68
CA GLY A 17 11.97 20.88 -5.81
C GLY A 17 12.12 19.37 -5.64
N LEU A 18 11.46 18.78 -4.64
CA LEU A 18 11.43 17.34 -4.38
C LEU A 18 10.24 16.69 -5.10
N GLU A 19 10.28 15.37 -5.27
CA GLU A 19 9.14 14.58 -5.75
C GLU A 19 8.46 13.84 -4.61
N VAL A 20 7.17 13.53 -4.80
CA VAL A 20 6.40 12.72 -3.87
C VAL A 20 6.78 11.25 -4.03
N CYS A 21 6.90 10.55 -2.92
CA CYS A 21 7.15 9.11 -2.88
C CYS A 21 6.34 8.49 -1.73
N THR A 22 6.15 7.17 -1.74
CA THR A 22 5.50 6.45 -0.64
C THR A 22 6.54 5.98 0.36
N CYS A 23 6.37 6.28 1.65
CA CYS A 23 7.12 5.58 2.68
C CYS A 23 6.72 4.10 2.68
N ALA A 24 7.71 3.22 2.77
CA ALA A 24 7.52 1.78 2.82
C ALA A 24 8.06 1.25 4.14
N SER A 25 7.38 0.26 4.70
CA SER A 25 7.86 -0.42 5.90
C SER A 25 9.15 -1.14 5.58
N VAL A 26 10.20 -0.83 6.33
CA VAL A 26 11.42 -1.65 6.36
C VAL A 26 11.12 -2.82 7.30
N GLU A 27 11.37 -4.04 6.85
CA GLU A 27 11.14 -5.26 7.64
C GLU A 27 11.75 -5.10 9.05
N GLY A 28 10.92 -5.24 10.09
CA GLY A 28 11.35 -5.20 11.49
C GLY A 28 11.25 -3.84 12.20
N LYS A 29 10.68 -2.79 11.59
CA LYS A 29 10.33 -1.55 12.31
C LYS A 29 8.82 -1.31 12.34
N ASP A 30 8.26 -1.27 13.55
CA ASP A 30 6.86 -0.98 13.91
C ASP A 30 6.43 0.48 13.64
N GLU A 31 6.95 1.12 12.59
CA GLU A 31 6.57 2.49 12.22
C GLU A 31 5.37 2.47 11.26
N THR A 32 4.30 1.79 11.67
CA THR A 32 3.03 1.72 10.90
C THR A 32 2.39 3.10 10.69
N ASP A 33 2.68 4.04 11.58
CA ASP A 33 2.19 5.41 11.53
C ASP A 33 2.94 6.26 10.47
N GLU A 34 4.18 5.90 10.12
CA GLU A 34 4.94 6.66 9.11
C GLU A 34 4.46 6.44 7.68
N LEU A 35 3.75 5.34 7.43
CA LEU A 35 3.22 4.99 6.11
C LEU A 35 2.20 6.00 5.57
N CYS A 36 1.56 6.75 6.47
CA CYS A 36 0.61 7.81 6.13
C CYS A 36 1.21 9.21 6.27
N HIS A 37 2.52 9.34 6.48
CA HIS A 37 3.20 10.60 6.34
C HIS A 37 3.31 10.98 4.85
N VAL A 38 3.32 12.29 4.58
CA VAL A 38 3.82 12.79 3.30
C VAL A 38 5.32 12.53 3.27
N CYS A 39 5.77 11.79 2.26
CA CYS A 39 7.17 11.48 2.04
C CYS A 39 7.66 12.14 0.74
N CYS A 40 8.86 12.70 0.81
CA CYS A 40 9.49 13.38 -0.30
C CYS A 40 10.86 12.76 -0.58
N GLY A 41 11.29 12.81 -1.83
CA GLY A 41 12.61 12.37 -2.28
C GLY A 41 13.19 13.31 -3.32
N GLU A 42 14.48 13.19 -3.57
CA GLU A 42 15.13 13.79 -4.73
C GLU A 42 14.61 13.12 -6.00
N LYS A 43 14.44 13.94 -7.05
CA LYS A 43 13.96 13.47 -8.35
C LYS A 43 14.86 12.35 -8.88
N MET A 44 14.25 11.28 -9.39
CA MET A 44 14.96 10.14 -9.99
C MET A 44 15.81 9.34 -8.99
N ASN A 45 15.64 9.53 -7.67
CA ASN A 45 16.41 8.83 -6.65
C ASN A 45 15.52 8.27 -5.53
N PRO A 46 14.92 7.07 -5.72
CA PRO A 46 13.97 6.51 -4.75
C PRO A 46 14.59 6.22 -3.38
N ASN A 47 15.91 6.06 -3.29
CA ASN A 47 16.63 5.80 -2.04
C ASN A 47 16.65 7.02 -1.09
N THR A 48 16.29 8.20 -1.59
CA THR A 48 16.21 9.43 -0.80
C THR A 48 14.83 9.67 -0.21
N CYS A 49 13.85 8.80 -0.50
CA CYS A 49 12.49 8.93 0.01
C CYS A 49 12.47 8.89 1.54
N SER A 50 11.90 9.91 2.17
CA SER A 50 11.79 9.98 3.63
C SER A 50 10.60 10.83 4.06
N SER A 51 10.09 10.58 5.27
CA SER A 51 8.99 11.40 5.84
C SER A 51 9.41 12.86 5.99
N THR A 52 8.46 13.77 5.79
CA THR A 52 8.58 15.20 6.14
C THR A 52 9.02 15.44 7.60
N GLY A 53 8.73 14.50 8.51
CA GLY A 53 9.20 14.54 9.91
C GLY A 53 10.65 14.08 10.12
N SER A 54 11.30 13.47 9.12
CA SER A 54 12.62 12.86 9.26
C SER A 54 13.77 13.87 9.36
N GLU A 55 14.89 13.44 9.93
CA GLU A 55 16.12 14.25 9.99
C GLU A 55 16.62 14.65 8.60
N LYS A 56 16.53 13.73 7.63
CA LYS A 56 17.01 13.95 6.25
C LYS A 56 16.31 15.13 5.58
N LEU A 57 15.05 15.37 5.91
CA LEU A 57 14.25 16.46 5.35
C LEU A 57 14.04 17.63 6.32
N ALA A 58 14.73 17.62 7.47
CA ALA A 58 14.63 18.68 8.48
C ALA A 58 14.94 20.07 7.90
N ARG A 59 15.86 20.16 6.93
CA ARG A 59 16.19 21.42 6.23
C ARG A 59 15.02 22.07 5.48
N PHE A 60 14.02 21.28 5.09
CA PHE A 60 12.86 21.76 4.31
C PHE A 60 11.61 21.93 5.17
N PHE A 61 11.36 20.97 6.07
CA PHE A 61 10.11 20.87 6.83
C PHE A 61 10.29 21.14 8.32
N ASN A 62 11.51 21.38 8.80
CA ASN A 62 11.82 21.60 10.22
C ASN A 62 11.28 20.48 11.13
N LYS A 63 11.45 19.22 10.69
CA LYS A 63 10.93 17.99 11.33
C LYS A 63 9.41 18.01 11.56
N LYS A 64 8.67 18.87 10.85
CA LYS A 64 7.22 18.91 10.93
C LYS A 64 6.64 17.75 10.12
N ILE A 65 6.00 16.83 10.84
CA ILE A 65 5.22 15.75 10.24
C ILE A 65 4.01 16.35 9.52
N THR A 66 3.90 16.06 8.23
CA THR A 66 2.69 16.31 7.43
C THR A 66 2.08 14.97 7.09
N THR A 67 0.79 14.78 7.34
CA THR A 67 0.07 13.52 7.07
C THR A 67 -0.69 13.58 5.75
N LEU A 68 -0.84 12.43 5.11
CA LEU A 68 -1.70 12.25 3.96
C LEU A 68 -3.17 12.34 4.38
N PRO A 69 -4.07 12.85 3.53
CA PRO A 69 -5.50 12.82 3.82
C PRO A 69 -6.04 11.39 3.84
N ALA A 70 -7.09 11.14 4.63
CA ALA A 70 -7.77 9.84 4.64
C ALA A 70 -8.21 9.42 3.23
N GLY A 71 -8.08 8.13 2.92
CA GLY A 71 -8.28 7.57 1.59
C GLY A 71 -7.08 7.69 0.66
N SER A 72 -5.97 8.31 1.07
CA SER A 72 -4.74 8.33 0.27
C SER A 72 -4.09 6.94 0.19
N PRO A 73 -3.52 6.56 -0.95
CA PRO A 73 -2.77 5.30 -1.07
C PRO A 73 -1.51 5.33 -0.20
N CYS A 74 -1.18 4.21 0.42
CA CYS A 74 -0.02 4.04 1.30
C CYS A 74 0.65 2.67 1.09
N ASN A 75 1.88 2.53 1.60
CA ASN A 75 2.69 1.30 1.51
C ASN A 75 2.80 0.74 0.08
N ASP A 76 3.28 1.56 -0.86
CA ASP A 76 3.42 1.18 -2.28
C ASP A 76 2.11 0.66 -2.88
N PHE A 77 1.03 1.43 -2.69
CA PHE A 77 -0.33 1.12 -3.17
C PHE A 77 -0.97 -0.17 -2.62
N LYS A 78 -0.38 -0.76 -1.57
CA LYS A 78 -0.93 -1.93 -0.88
C LYS A 78 -1.99 -1.57 0.16
N GLY A 79 -2.30 -0.30 0.37
CA GLY A 79 -3.25 0.13 1.39
C GLY A 79 -3.78 1.54 1.20
N TYR A 80 -4.68 1.94 2.10
CA TYR A 80 -5.20 3.30 2.21
C TYR A 80 -5.09 3.83 3.64
N CYS A 81 -4.83 5.12 3.79
CA CYS A 81 -4.80 5.79 5.09
C CYS A 81 -6.20 5.98 5.66
N ASP A 82 -6.41 5.58 6.91
CA ASP A 82 -7.67 5.84 7.62
C ASP A 82 -7.69 7.22 8.32
N VAL A 83 -8.79 7.54 8.99
CA VAL A 83 -8.97 8.81 9.72
C VAL A 83 -8.00 8.98 10.89
N PHE A 84 -7.35 7.91 11.33
CA PHE A 84 -6.34 7.90 12.38
C PHE A 84 -4.91 7.92 11.81
N MET A 85 -4.76 8.17 10.51
CA MET A 85 -3.47 8.21 9.81
C MET A 85 -2.73 6.87 9.88
N ARG A 86 -3.47 5.75 9.89
CA ARG A 86 -2.89 4.41 9.81
C ARG A 86 -3.09 3.81 8.44
N CYS A 87 -2.06 3.16 7.91
CA CYS A 87 -2.13 2.48 6.63
C CYS A 87 -2.90 1.16 6.77
N ARG A 88 -4.14 1.13 6.28
CA ARG A 88 -4.95 -0.09 6.19
C ARG A 88 -4.61 -0.82 4.91
N LEU A 89 -3.91 -1.94 5.03
CA LEU A 89 -3.57 -2.76 3.88
C LEU A 89 -4.83 -3.33 3.24
N VAL A 90 -4.89 -3.24 1.92
CA VAL A 90 -5.88 -3.90 1.09
C VAL A 90 -5.33 -5.28 0.78
N ASP A 91 -6.01 -6.29 1.30
CA ASP A 91 -5.80 -7.65 0.83
C ASP A 91 -6.46 -7.77 -0.55
N ALA A 92 -5.66 -7.72 -1.62
CA ALA A 92 -6.14 -7.99 -2.97
C ALA A 92 -6.71 -9.41 -3.08
N ASP A 93 -6.28 -10.32 -2.20
CA ASP A 93 -6.83 -11.66 -2.02
C ASP A 93 -7.89 -11.67 -0.90
N GLY A 94 -8.97 -10.91 -1.08
CA GLY A 94 -10.10 -10.94 -0.15
C GLY A 94 -10.67 -12.36 0.09
N PRO A 95 -11.56 -12.55 1.06
CA PRO A 95 -12.09 -13.88 1.42
C PRO A 95 -12.63 -14.68 0.22
N LEU A 96 -13.21 -13.99 -0.77
CA LEU A 96 -13.69 -14.60 -2.01
C LEU A 96 -12.56 -15.04 -2.96
N ALA A 97 -11.46 -14.28 -3.06
CA ALA A 97 -10.30 -14.68 -3.84
C ALA A 97 -9.55 -15.85 -3.18
N ARG A 98 -9.46 -15.85 -1.84
CA ARG A 98 -8.95 -16.98 -1.06
C ARG A 98 -9.84 -18.22 -1.20
N LEU A 99 -11.16 -18.04 -1.15
CA LEU A 99 -12.13 -19.11 -1.38
C LEU A 99 -12.01 -19.64 -2.81
N LYS A 100 -11.92 -18.78 -3.82
CA LYS A 100 -11.65 -19.16 -5.22
C LYS A 100 -10.37 -19.97 -5.31
N LYS A 101 -9.27 -19.53 -4.70
CA LYS A 101 -7.99 -20.26 -4.73
C LYS A 101 -8.07 -21.60 -4.01
N ALA A 102 -8.85 -21.71 -2.93
CA ALA A 102 -9.07 -22.96 -2.20
C ALA A 102 -9.96 -23.95 -2.97
N ILE A 103 -11.04 -23.47 -3.60
CA ILE A 103 -11.97 -24.29 -4.39
C ILE A 103 -11.32 -24.72 -5.72
N PHE A 104 -10.64 -23.80 -6.40
CA PHE A 104 -10.05 -24.03 -7.72
C PHE A 104 -8.57 -24.42 -7.63
N ASN A 105 -8.15 -25.14 -6.58
CA ASN A 105 -6.80 -25.68 -6.48
C ASN A 105 -6.69 -26.95 -7.35
N PRO A 106 -5.82 -27.00 -8.39
CA PRO A 106 -5.66 -28.16 -9.28
C PRO A 106 -5.33 -29.47 -8.55
N GLU A 107 -4.58 -29.43 -7.44
CA GLU A 107 -4.32 -30.62 -6.61
C GLU A 107 -5.58 -31.15 -5.90
N LEU A 108 -6.57 -30.29 -5.67
CA LEU A 108 -7.86 -30.68 -5.09
C LEU A 108 -8.76 -31.33 -6.16
N TYR A 109 -8.64 -30.94 -7.43
CA TYR A 109 -9.40 -31.52 -8.53
C TYR A 109 -9.01 -32.96 -8.83
N GLU A 110 -7.73 -33.33 -8.71
CA GLU A 110 -7.36 -34.75 -8.86
C GLU A 110 -8.07 -35.62 -7.82
N ASN A 111 -8.11 -35.16 -6.57
CA ASN A 111 -8.81 -35.85 -5.48
C ASN A 111 -10.35 -35.85 -5.63
N ILE A 112 -10.94 -34.74 -6.08
CA ILE A 112 -12.40 -34.64 -6.30
C ILE A 112 -12.81 -35.45 -7.53
N ALA A 113 -12.05 -35.41 -8.62
CA ALA A 113 -12.31 -36.18 -9.83
C ALA A 113 -12.20 -37.68 -9.55
N GLU A 114 -11.18 -38.12 -8.79
CA GLU A 114 -11.11 -39.51 -8.31
C GLU A 114 -12.35 -39.90 -7.49
N TRP A 115 -12.81 -39.06 -6.56
CA TRP A 115 -14.02 -39.34 -5.77
C TRP A 115 -15.30 -39.41 -6.61
N ILE A 116 -15.46 -38.53 -7.61
CA ILE A 116 -16.62 -38.54 -8.51
C ILE A 116 -16.61 -39.78 -9.40
N VAL A 117 -15.44 -40.14 -9.95
CA VAL A 117 -15.27 -41.31 -10.84
C VAL A 117 -15.47 -42.62 -10.08
N VAL A 118 -14.94 -42.73 -8.86
CA VAL A 118 -15.13 -43.92 -8.00
C VAL A 118 -16.60 -44.11 -7.62
N ARG A 119 -17.36 -43.03 -7.42
CA ARG A 119 -18.79 -43.14 -7.10
C ARG A 119 -19.65 -43.55 -8.28
N SER A 120 -19.30 -43.14 -9.50
CA SER A 120 -19.98 -43.62 -10.71
C SER A 120 -19.75 -45.10 -10.99
N LEU A 121 -18.59 -45.66 -10.62
CA LEU A 121 -18.25 -47.07 -10.83
C LEU A 121 -18.78 -48.03 -9.75
N LEU A 122 -19.34 -47.52 -8.65
CA LEU A 122 -19.98 -48.33 -7.60
C LEU A 122 -21.51 -48.39 -7.73
N THR A 123 -22.06 -47.77 -8.78
CA THR A 123 -23.49 -47.79 -9.11
C THR A 123 -23.83 -48.61 -10.36
N ASP A 124 -22.86 -49.32 -10.93
CA ASP A 124 -23.05 -50.39 -11.93
C ASP A 124 -22.86 -51.77 -11.28
#